data_AF-A0AA50DYD2-F1
#
_entry.id   AF-A0AA50DYD2-F1
#
_cell.length_a   1.000
_cell.length_b   1.000
_cell.length_c   1.000
_cell.angle_alpha   90.00
_cell.angle_beta   90.00
_cell.angle_gamma   90.00
#
_symmetry.space_group_name_H-M   'P 1'
#
loop_
_entity.id
_entity.type
_entity.pdbx_description
1 polymer ?
#
loop_
_entity_poly.entity_id
_entity_poly.type
_entity_poly.pdbx_seq_one_letter_code
_entity_poly.pdbx_strand_id
1 'polypeptide(L)'
;MLLGNVAYADALGWDAQGGTKVLVLDRQTLEIVSEGETESWFQWHYGNGCELDDGNVRLDFVRFNDFAQTNEYLREVPTGVVKTSTDGQLWQAILNPQTAKIVELTNVLSRSGEFPVINPQRTGQPWRYTYMALQRPAEILGSQWFGEIARIDYHTGDVTTAKLREHQYPVEPLYIPHPDDGDRGWIITVVYDGDRHGSEVWLWDADRLQEEPICRLALPQVIPFSFHGTWRPA
;
A
#
# COMPACT_ATOMS: atom_id res chain seq x y z
N MET A 1 -23.38 -10.91 -13.34
CA MET A 1 -23.48 -10.81 -11.87
C MET A 1 -24.85 -11.23 -11.32
N LEU A 2 -25.96 -10.53 -11.59
CA LEU A 2 -27.28 -10.76 -10.96
C LEU A 2 -27.85 -12.19 -11.08
N LEU A 3 -27.56 -12.88 -12.18
CA LEU A 3 -28.08 -14.23 -12.44
C LEU A 3 -27.23 -15.36 -11.82
N GLY A 4 -26.12 -15.04 -11.13
CA GLY A 4 -25.26 -16.05 -10.50
C GLY A 4 -24.43 -16.91 -11.47
N ASN A 5 -24.42 -16.59 -12.76
CA ASN A 5 -23.74 -17.39 -13.79
C ASN A 5 -22.22 -17.21 -13.86
N VAL A 6 -21.66 -16.23 -13.15
CA VAL A 6 -20.23 -15.89 -13.13
C VAL A 6 -19.84 -15.44 -11.72
N ALA A 7 -18.57 -15.61 -11.34
CA ALA A 7 -18.07 -15.05 -10.09
C ALA A 7 -18.10 -13.51 -10.12
N TYR A 8 -18.06 -12.87 -8.96
CA TYR A 8 -18.07 -11.40 -8.85
C TYR A 8 -16.91 -10.77 -9.62
N ALA A 9 -15.69 -11.29 -9.42
CA ALA A 9 -14.50 -10.78 -10.10
C ALA A 9 -14.59 -10.91 -11.63
N ASP A 10 -15.18 -12.00 -12.14
CA ASP A 10 -15.37 -12.23 -13.58
C ASP A 10 -16.45 -11.34 -14.19
N ALA A 11 -17.27 -10.68 -13.35
CA ALA A 11 -18.25 -9.70 -13.80
C ALA A 11 -17.68 -8.27 -13.91
N LEU A 12 -16.44 -8.05 -13.48
CA LEU A 12 -15.75 -6.77 -13.58
C LEU A 12 -14.87 -6.76 -14.84
N GLY A 13 -14.97 -5.68 -15.61
CA GLY A 13 -14.16 -5.45 -16.81
C GLY A 13 -13.29 -4.21 -16.65
N TRP A 14 -12.11 -4.24 -17.27
CA TRP A 14 -11.26 -3.06 -17.39
C TRP A 14 -11.54 -2.34 -18.71
N ASP A 15 -11.89 -1.06 -18.65
CA ASP A 15 -11.99 -0.18 -19.81
C ASP A 15 -10.73 0.68 -19.90
N ALA A 16 -9.78 0.28 -20.75
CA ALA A 16 -8.53 1.00 -20.91
C ALA A 16 -8.69 2.36 -21.63
N GLN A 17 -9.81 2.55 -22.36
CA GLN A 17 -10.11 3.79 -23.09
C GLN A 17 -10.84 4.80 -22.21
N GLY A 18 -11.58 4.33 -21.19
CA GLY A 18 -12.18 5.17 -20.17
C GLY A 18 -11.15 5.64 -19.14
N GLY A 19 -11.14 6.93 -18.82
CA GLY A 19 -10.26 7.49 -17.81
C GLY A 19 -10.71 7.18 -16.38
N THR A 20 -9.79 7.36 -15.43
CA THR A 20 -10.15 7.28 -14.02
C THR A 20 -10.97 8.51 -13.63
N LYS A 21 -12.22 8.30 -13.23
CA LYS A 21 -13.10 9.39 -12.76
C LYS A 21 -12.70 9.84 -11.36
N VAL A 22 -12.56 11.16 -11.20
CA VAL A 22 -12.28 11.79 -9.92
C VAL A 22 -13.53 12.57 -9.49
N LEU A 23 -14.08 12.20 -8.34
CA LEU A 23 -15.21 12.88 -7.72
C LEU A 23 -14.73 13.51 -6.42
N VAL A 24 -14.92 14.82 -6.27
CA VAL A 24 -14.66 15.54 -5.04
C VAL A 24 -16.00 15.81 -4.37
N LEU A 25 -16.17 15.32 -3.15
CA LEU A 25 -17.42 15.47 -2.39
C LEU A 25 -17.15 16.26 -1.12
N ASP A 26 -18.10 17.14 -0.77
CA ASP A 26 -18.14 17.71 0.57
C ASP A 26 -18.54 16.59 1.54
N ARG A 27 -17.69 16.32 2.54
CA ARG A 27 -17.91 15.21 3.48
C ARG A 27 -19.11 15.43 4.40
N GLN A 28 -19.54 16.67 4.63
CA GLN A 28 -20.66 17.01 5.51
C GLN A 28 -21.99 16.96 4.76
N THR A 29 -22.05 17.53 3.55
CA THR A 29 -23.30 17.60 2.76
C THR A 29 -23.47 16.43 1.80
N LEU A 30 -22.37 15.73 1.47
CA LEU A 30 -22.28 14.69 0.44
C LEU A 30 -22.56 15.20 -0.98
N GLU A 31 -22.53 16.52 -1.17
CA GLU A 31 -22.68 17.12 -2.48
C GLU A 31 -21.38 17.04 -3.27
N ILE A 32 -21.52 16.91 -4.58
CA ILE A 32 -20.39 16.89 -5.51
C ILE A 32 -19.90 18.33 -5.67
N VAL A 33 -18.65 18.57 -5.24
CA VAL A 33 -17.95 19.85 -5.40
C VAL A 33 -17.43 19.98 -6.84
N SER A 34 -16.84 18.91 -7.36
CA SER A 34 -16.35 18.85 -8.73
C SER A 34 -16.22 17.40 -9.23
N GLU A 35 -16.26 17.26 -10.56
CA GLU A 35 -16.04 15.99 -11.26
C GLU A 35 -15.01 16.18 -12.36
N GLY A 36 -14.13 15.19 -12.51
CA GLY A 36 -13.05 15.21 -13.47
C GLY A 36 -12.71 13.81 -13.95
N GLU A 37 -11.85 13.74 -14.96
CA GLU A 37 -11.37 12.50 -15.55
C GLU A 37 -9.89 12.67 -15.89
N THR A 38 -9.13 11.59 -15.69
CA THR A 38 -7.67 11.54 -15.89
C THR A 38 -7.32 10.44 -16.90
N GLU A 39 -6.04 10.17 -17.15
CA GLU A 39 -5.71 8.92 -17.84
C GLU A 39 -6.18 7.70 -17.02
N SER A 40 -6.25 6.53 -17.66
CA SER A 40 -6.67 5.30 -17.01
C SER A 40 -5.58 4.74 -16.11
N TRP A 41 -5.95 4.38 -14.88
CA TRP A 41 -5.16 3.55 -13.98
C TRP A 41 -6.08 2.92 -12.94
N PHE A 42 -5.57 1.89 -12.27
CA PHE A 42 -6.25 1.25 -11.17
C PHE A 42 -5.46 1.42 -9.87
N GLN A 43 -6.15 1.45 -8.74
CA GLN A 43 -5.55 1.56 -7.42
C GLN A 43 -6.37 0.74 -6.42
N TRP A 44 -5.71 -0.14 -5.68
CA TRP A 44 -6.34 -0.85 -4.57
C TRP A 44 -6.35 0.02 -3.32
N HIS A 45 -5.18 0.56 -2.94
CA HIS A 45 -5.01 1.25 -1.69
C HIS A 45 -4.50 2.68 -1.85
N TYR A 46 -5.06 3.54 -1.01
CA TYR A 46 -4.56 4.88 -0.74
C TYR A 46 -3.69 4.83 0.52
N GLY A 47 -2.57 5.55 0.51
CA GLY A 47 -1.71 5.70 1.69
C GLY A 47 -2.24 6.78 2.63
N ASN A 48 -2.39 8.01 2.11
CA ASN A 48 -2.99 9.13 2.83
C ASN A 48 -3.42 10.21 1.84
N GLY A 49 -4.18 11.19 2.32
CA GLY A 49 -4.39 12.45 1.62
C GLY A 49 -4.46 13.62 2.59
N CYS A 50 -4.10 14.83 2.15
CA CYS A 50 -4.24 16.04 2.94
C CYS A 50 -4.44 17.27 2.05
N GLU A 51 -5.09 18.30 2.59
CA GLU A 51 -5.11 19.63 1.99
C GLU A 51 -3.74 20.30 2.19
N LEU A 52 -3.30 21.04 1.19
CA LEU A 52 -2.09 21.86 1.19
C LEU A 52 -2.46 23.34 1.44
N ASP A 53 -1.47 24.16 1.79
CA ASP A 53 -1.70 25.58 2.10
C ASP A 53 -2.28 26.40 0.93
N ASP A 54 -2.12 25.92 -0.31
CA ASP A 54 -2.67 26.52 -1.52
C ASP A 54 -4.09 26.04 -1.89
N GLY A 55 -4.68 25.17 -1.05
CA GLY A 55 -6.00 24.56 -1.25
C GLY A 55 -6.02 23.36 -2.20
N ASN A 56 -4.87 22.94 -2.76
CA ASN A 56 -4.78 21.66 -3.46
C ASN A 56 -4.76 20.50 -2.46
N VAL A 57 -5.06 19.29 -2.94
CA VAL A 57 -5.05 18.06 -2.14
C VAL A 57 -3.91 17.16 -2.62
N ARG A 58 -3.02 16.80 -1.71
CA ARG A 58 -2.00 15.76 -1.94
C ARG A 58 -2.59 14.39 -1.63
N LEU A 59 -2.38 13.40 -2.49
CA LEU A 59 -2.84 12.02 -2.32
C LEU A 59 -1.72 11.03 -2.66
N ASP A 60 -1.46 10.08 -1.76
CA ASP A 60 -0.63 8.91 -2.05
C ASP A 60 -1.52 7.69 -2.32
N PHE A 61 -1.18 6.90 -3.33
CA PHE A 61 -1.83 5.63 -3.62
C PHE A 61 -0.91 4.67 -4.36
N VAL A 62 -1.21 3.37 -4.26
CA VAL A 62 -0.54 2.35 -5.05
C VAL A 62 -1.24 2.22 -6.40
N ARG A 63 -0.56 2.68 -7.45
CA ARG A 63 -1.06 2.68 -8.82
C ARG A 63 -0.66 1.38 -9.53
N PHE A 64 -1.61 0.82 -10.24
CA PHE A 64 -1.47 -0.25 -11.22
C PHE A 64 -1.88 0.28 -12.60
N ASN A 65 -1.24 -0.22 -13.66
CA ASN A 65 -1.57 0.20 -15.02
C ASN A 65 -2.97 -0.25 -15.44
N ASP A 66 -3.41 -1.41 -14.97
CA ASP A 66 -4.70 -1.98 -15.33
C ASP A 66 -5.26 -2.89 -14.22
N PHE A 67 -6.59 -2.94 -14.14
CA PHE A 67 -7.31 -3.79 -13.18
C PHE A 67 -7.22 -5.28 -13.55
N ALA A 68 -7.28 -5.63 -14.83
CA ALA A 68 -7.41 -7.01 -15.28
C ALA A 68 -6.21 -7.87 -14.87
N GLN A 69 -5.00 -7.33 -15.02
CA GLN A 69 -3.73 -7.94 -14.71
C GLN A 69 -3.52 -8.09 -13.20
N THR A 70 -3.80 -7.04 -12.40
CA THR A 70 -3.69 -7.15 -10.93
C THR A 70 -4.72 -8.14 -10.36
N ASN A 71 -5.94 -8.14 -10.90
CA ASN A 71 -6.98 -9.08 -10.49
C ASN A 71 -6.65 -10.53 -10.89
N GLU A 72 -6.07 -10.72 -12.07
CA GLU A 72 -5.57 -12.04 -12.51
C GLU A 72 -4.41 -12.52 -11.61
N TYR A 73 -3.44 -11.66 -11.31
CA TYR A 73 -2.36 -11.98 -10.37
C TYR A 73 -2.91 -12.46 -9.03
N LEU A 74 -3.85 -11.72 -8.44
CA LEU A 74 -4.48 -12.10 -7.17
C LEU A 74 -5.25 -13.44 -7.25
N ARG A 75 -5.81 -13.79 -8.41
CA ARG A 75 -6.44 -15.09 -8.66
C ARG A 75 -5.42 -16.23 -8.70
N GLU A 76 -4.23 -15.98 -9.24
CA GLU A 76 -3.17 -16.98 -9.39
C GLU A 76 -2.41 -17.26 -8.09
N VAL A 77 -2.19 -16.24 -7.24
CA VAL A 77 -1.47 -16.36 -5.96
C VAL A 77 -1.89 -17.57 -5.10
N PRO A 78 -3.19 -17.75 -4.76
CA PRO A 78 -3.61 -18.87 -3.90
C PRO A 78 -3.45 -20.25 -4.56
N THR A 79 -3.23 -20.30 -5.88
CA THR A 79 -2.96 -21.57 -6.59
C THR A 79 -1.50 -22.02 -6.45
N GLY A 80 -0.60 -21.12 -6.02
CA GLY A 80 0.84 -21.35 -5.98
C GLY A 80 1.51 -21.31 -7.36
N VAL A 81 0.78 -20.98 -8.43
CA VAL A 81 1.29 -20.90 -9.80
C VAL A 81 0.95 -19.55 -10.41
N VAL A 82 1.86 -18.60 -10.23
CA VAL A 82 1.74 -17.23 -10.77
C VAL A 82 2.40 -17.14 -12.15
N LYS A 83 1.66 -16.66 -13.13
CA LYS A 83 2.04 -16.48 -14.54
C LYS A 83 1.82 -15.05 -15.04
N THR A 84 1.15 -14.23 -14.24
CA THR A 84 0.87 -12.84 -14.51
C THR A 84 1.77 -11.99 -13.61
N SER A 85 2.41 -10.95 -14.14
CA SER A 85 3.12 -9.97 -13.31
C SER A 85 2.18 -8.84 -12.93
N THR A 86 2.40 -8.19 -11.80
CA THR A 86 1.71 -6.96 -11.45
C THR A 86 2.67 -5.99 -10.76
N ASP A 87 2.63 -4.74 -11.18
CA ASP A 87 3.52 -3.69 -10.70
C ASP A 87 2.68 -2.62 -9.99
N GLY A 88 2.49 -2.80 -8.69
CA GLY A 88 1.92 -1.78 -7.82
C GLY A 88 3.00 -0.81 -7.39
N GLN A 89 2.95 0.44 -7.83
CA GLN A 89 3.98 1.44 -7.48
C GLN A 89 3.36 2.55 -6.64
N LEU A 90 4.15 3.16 -5.75
CA LEU A 90 3.67 4.30 -4.97
C LEU A 90 3.69 5.57 -5.84
N TRP A 91 2.52 6.17 -6.04
CA TRP A 91 2.35 7.43 -6.75
C TRP A 91 1.77 8.49 -5.84
N GLN A 92 2.14 9.74 -6.12
CA GLN A 92 1.60 10.93 -5.50
C GLN A 92 0.89 11.78 -6.54
N ALA A 93 -0.36 12.15 -6.27
CA ALA A 93 -1.10 13.14 -7.03
C ALA A 93 -1.28 14.43 -6.23
N ILE A 94 -1.14 15.56 -6.90
CA ILE A 94 -1.65 16.84 -6.44
C ILE A 94 -2.94 17.13 -7.22
N LEU A 95 -4.06 17.22 -6.52
CA LEU A 95 -5.40 17.38 -7.05
C LEU A 95 -5.94 18.78 -6.72
N ASN A 96 -6.47 19.49 -7.70
CA ASN A 96 -7.25 20.70 -7.44
C ASN A 96 -8.71 20.30 -7.12
N PRO A 97 -9.19 20.48 -5.88
CA PRO A 97 -10.49 19.96 -5.46
C PRO A 97 -11.69 20.72 -6.07
N GLN A 98 -11.48 21.91 -6.61
CA GLN A 98 -12.55 22.72 -7.24
C GLN A 98 -12.79 22.35 -8.71
N THR A 99 -11.85 21.64 -9.33
CA THR A 99 -11.92 21.25 -10.75
C THR A 99 -11.77 19.75 -10.97
N ALA A 100 -11.49 18.99 -9.91
CA ALA A 100 -11.15 17.58 -9.93
C ALA A 100 -9.99 17.23 -10.89
N LYS A 101 -9.09 18.19 -11.16
CA LYS A 101 -7.93 18.00 -12.05
C LYS A 101 -6.69 17.64 -11.26
N ILE A 102 -5.98 16.61 -11.70
CA ILE A 102 -4.62 16.35 -11.24
C ILE A 102 -3.69 17.37 -11.89
N VAL A 103 -3.03 18.18 -11.06
CA VAL A 103 -2.08 19.21 -11.49
C VAL A 103 -0.65 18.67 -11.55
N GLU A 104 -0.34 17.66 -10.73
CA GLU A 104 0.95 16.96 -10.73
C GLU A 104 0.73 15.49 -10.39
N LEU A 105 1.45 14.59 -11.07
CA LEU A 105 1.43 13.15 -10.83
C LEU A 105 2.84 12.59 -10.87
N THR A 106 3.33 12.14 -9.71
CA THR A 106 4.72 11.77 -9.50
C THR A 106 4.83 10.32 -9.05
N ASN A 107 5.67 9.53 -9.74
CA ASN A 107 6.04 8.19 -9.30
C ASN A 107 7.06 8.32 -8.16
N VAL A 108 6.60 8.12 -6.93
CA VAL A 108 7.42 8.29 -5.71
C VAL A 108 8.41 7.14 -5.58
N LEU A 109 7.97 5.92 -5.89
CA LEU A 109 8.80 4.73 -5.80
C LEU A 109 8.44 3.74 -6.91
N SER A 110 9.38 3.55 -7.83
CA SER A 110 9.23 2.66 -8.99
C SER A 110 9.36 1.16 -8.66
N ARG A 111 9.62 0.81 -7.40
CA ARG A 111 9.64 -0.59 -6.95
C ARG A 111 8.21 -1.08 -6.71
N SER A 112 7.91 -2.29 -7.18
CA SER A 112 6.63 -2.93 -6.95
C SER A 112 6.43 -3.20 -5.45
N GLY A 113 5.24 -2.88 -4.94
CA GLY A 113 4.90 -2.94 -3.54
C GLY A 113 3.42 -2.61 -3.29
N GLU A 114 3.02 -2.72 -2.04
CA GLU A 114 1.63 -2.55 -1.62
C GLU A 114 1.56 -2.21 -0.11
N PHE A 115 0.36 -2.02 0.40
CA PHE A 115 0.02 -1.73 1.79
C PHE A 115 0.69 -0.45 2.31
N PRO A 116 0.44 0.71 1.66
CA PRO A 116 0.97 1.97 2.15
C PRO A 116 0.32 2.32 3.49
N VAL A 117 1.13 2.60 4.48
CA VAL A 117 0.71 3.00 5.83
C VAL A 117 1.50 4.24 6.27
N ILE A 118 0.87 5.06 7.11
CA ILE A 118 1.47 6.24 7.72
C ILE A 118 1.29 6.19 9.24
N ASN A 119 1.89 7.14 9.96
CA ASN A 119 1.49 7.40 11.33
C ASN A 119 0.01 7.82 11.37
N PRO A 120 -0.89 7.06 12.05
CA PRO A 120 -2.33 7.34 12.03
C PRO A 120 -2.70 8.70 12.65
N GLN A 121 -1.82 9.32 13.45
CA GLN A 121 -2.02 10.69 13.94
C GLN A 121 -1.91 11.76 12.83
N ARG A 122 -1.43 11.37 11.64
CA ARG A 122 -1.29 12.23 10.45
C ARG A 122 -2.31 11.91 9.35
N THR A 123 -3.30 11.05 9.61
CA THR A 123 -4.37 10.79 8.63
C THR A 123 -5.13 12.07 8.30
N GLY A 124 -5.27 12.40 7.01
CA GLY A 124 -5.92 13.64 6.58
C GLY A 124 -5.05 14.90 6.71
N GLN A 125 -3.84 14.79 7.26
CA GLN A 125 -2.94 15.91 7.59
C GLN A 125 -1.62 15.78 6.84
N PRO A 126 -0.85 16.87 6.64
CA PRO A 126 0.50 16.77 6.10
C PRO A 126 1.35 15.74 6.85
N TRP A 127 2.02 14.87 6.11
CA TRP A 127 2.87 13.80 6.62
C TRP A 127 4.23 13.79 5.90
N ARG A 128 5.23 13.20 6.57
CA ARG A 128 6.60 13.08 6.04
C ARG A 128 6.95 11.67 5.60
N TYR A 129 6.41 10.66 6.28
CA TYR A 129 6.82 9.27 6.10
C TYR A 129 5.66 8.39 5.64
N THR A 130 5.90 7.61 4.59
CA THR A 130 5.06 6.48 4.18
C THR A 130 5.86 5.19 4.34
N TYR A 131 5.23 4.15 4.85
CA TYR A 131 5.79 2.81 4.96
C TYR A 131 5.00 1.85 4.08
N MET A 132 5.64 0.84 3.49
CA MET A 132 4.93 -0.12 2.64
C MET A 132 5.71 -1.43 2.50
N ALA A 133 5.01 -2.51 2.16
CA ALA A 133 5.64 -3.77 1.80
C ALA A 133 6.15 -3.67 0.35
N LEU A 134 7.41 -4.04 0.10
CA LEU A 134 7.96 -4.10 -1.25
C LEU A 134 8.21 -5.53 -1.67
N GLN A 135 7.94 -5.79 -2.94
CA GLN A 135 8.35 -7.03 -3.58
C GLN A 135 9.87 -7.12 -3.61
N ARG A 136 10.36 -8.32 -3.36
CA ARG A 136 11.77 -8.65 -3.58
C ARG A 136 12.07 -8.59 -5.08
N PRO A 137 13.20 -8.00 -5.49
CA PRO A 137 13.68 -8.15 -6.86
C PRO A 137 13.83 -9.63 -7.20
N ALA A 138 13.17 -10.09 -8.25
CA ALA A 138 13.29 -11.46 -8.71
C ALA A 138 13.23 -11.53 -10.24
N GLU A 139 14.10 -12.34 -10.82
CA GLU A 139 14.20 -12.56 -12.28
C GLU A 139 13.14 -13.55 -12.78
N ILE A 140 12.64 -14.42 -11.89
CA ILE A 140 11.68 -15.46 -12.23
C ILE A 140 10.27 -14.98 -11.90
N LEU A 141 9.41 -14.95 -12.91
CA LEU A 141 8.00 -14.63 -12.72
C LEU A 141 7.34 -15.59 -11.71
N GLY A 142 6.55 -15.04 -10.80
CA GLY A 142 5.90 -15.80 -9.73
C GLY A 142 6.76 -16.05 -8.49
N SER A 143 8.04 -15.68 -8.50
CA SER A 143 8.88 -15.58 -7.29
C SER A 143 8.89 -14.18 -6.67
N GLN A 144 8.20 -13.24 -7.32
CA GLN A 144 8.01 -11.87 -6.87
C GLN A 144 6.94 -11.84 -5.77
N TRP A 145 7.39 -11.90 -4.52
CA TRP A 145 6.56 -11.71 -3.33
C TRP A 145 7.16 -10.63 -2.43
N PHE A 146 6.38 -10.15 -1.47
CA PHE A 146 6.90 -9.21 -0.48
C PHE A 146 8.08 -9.81 0.27
N GLY A 147 9.15 -9.05 0.38
CA GLY A 147 10.37 -9.47 1.08
C GLY A 147 11.08 -8.31 1.76
N GLU A 148 10.55 -7.10 1.66
CA GLU A 148 11.09 -5.92 2.31
C GLU A 148 9.96 -5.04 2.86
N ILE A 149 10.26 -4.26 3.88
CA ILE A 149 9.43 -3.14 4.32
C ILE A 149 10.20 -1.86 4.05
N ALA A 150 9.60 -0.93 3.35
CA ALA A 150 10.20 0.36 3.04
C ALA A 150 9.65 1.46 3.94
N ARG A 151 10.48 2.49 4.13
CA ARG A 151 10.14 3.81 4.64
C ARG A 151 10.61 4.83 3.61
N ILE A 152 9.68 5.66 3.16
CA ILE A 152 9.88 6.74 2.20
C ILE A 152 9.85 8.06 2.98
N ASP A 153 10.89 8.88 2.87
CA ASP A 153 10.98 10.22 3.46
C ASP A 153 10.70 11.29 2.40
N TYR A 154 9.54 11.94 2.45
CA TYR A 154 9.17 12.98 1.48
C TYR A 154 9.99 14.27 1.59
N HIS A 155 10.70 14.51 2.70
CA HIS A 155 11.55 15.70 2.82
C HIS A 155 12.91 15.52 2.15
N THR A 156 13.48 14.31 2.19
CA THR A 156 14.81 14.04 1.62
C THR A 156 14.76 13.29 0.30
N GLY A 157 13.65 12.59 0.02
CA GLY A 157 13.53 11.65 -1.09
C GLY A 157 14.15 10.28 -0.80
N ASP A 158 14.65 10.05 0.42
CA ASP A 158 15.32 8.80 0.76
C ASP A 158 14.34 7.64 0.95
N VAL A 159 14.77 6.45 0.52
CA VAL A 159 14.07 5.19 0.76
C VAL A 159 14.98 4.26 1.55
N THR A 160 14.60 3.96 2.78
CA THR A 160 15.28 2.98 3.64
C THR A 160 14.44 1.71 3.72
N THR A 161 15.06 0.52 3.67
CA THR A 161 14.32 -0.74 3.72
C THR A 161 14.85 -1.72 4.76
N ALA A 162 13.92 -2.40 5.44
CA ALA A 162 14.18 -3.63 6.17
C ALA A 162 14.13 -4.78 5.17
N LYS A 163 15.28 -5.40 4.87
CA LYS A 163 15.37 -6.53 3.93
C LYS A 163 15.32 -7.84 4.68
N LEU A 164 14.26 -8.63 4.44
CA LEU A 164 14.11 -9.92 5.08
C LEU A 164 14.91 -10.98 4.30
N ARG A 165 15.35 -12.04 5.00
CA ARG A 165 16.12 -13.12 4.38
C ARG A 165 15.27 -13.89 3.38
N GLU A 166 15.90 -14.70 2.54
CA GLU A 166 15.16 -15.66 1.70
C GLU A 166 14.18 -16.50 2.51
N HIS A 167 13.05 -16.82 1.89
CA HIS A 167 11.89 -17.49 2.50
C HIS A 167 11.22 -16.78 3.68
N GLN A 168 11.57 -15.52 3.95
CA GLN A 168 10.88 -14.69 4.94
C GLN A 168 10.00 -13.65 4.24
N TYR A 169 8.72 -13.70 4.54
CA TYR A 169 7.69 -12.96 3.80
C TYR A 169 6.86 -12.12 4.78
N PRO A 170 7.06 -10.79 4.81
CA PRO A 170 6.21 -9.89 5.57
C PRO A 170 4.85 -9.73 4.87
N VAL A 171 3.83 -9.35 5.63
CA VAL A 171 2.52 -8.91 5.10
C VAL A 171 2.40 -7.39 5.21
N GLU A 172 1.19 -6.86 5.36
CA GLU A 172 0.96 -5.45 5.67
C GLU A 172 1.79 -5.00 6.90
N PRO A 173 2.59 -3.93 6.78
CA PRO A 173 3.15 -3.25 7.93
C PRO A 173 2.08 -2.37 8.59
N LEU A 174 2.08 -2.31 9.92
CA LEU A 174 1.27 -1.36 10.69
C LEU A 174 2.17 -0.40 11.46
N TYR A 175 1.76 0.86 11.54
CA TYR A 175 2.42 1.86 12.37
C TYR A 175 1.81 1.89 13.78
N ILE A 176 2.65 1.74 14.80
CA ILE A 176 2.28 1.88 16.21
C ILE A 176 2.86 3.21 16.71
N PRO A 177 2.04 4.22 17.04
CA PRO A 177 2.54 5.47 17.59
C PRO A 177 3.12 5.28 18.99
N HIS A 178 4.21 5.98 19.29
CA HIS A 178 4.72 6.08 20.64
C HIS A 178 3.69 6.86 21.50
N PRO A 179 3.32 6.38 22.69
CA PRO A 179 2.25 6.98 23.49
C PRO A 179 2.53 8.42 23.88
N ASP A 180 3.80 8.75 24.15
CA ASP A 180 4.21 10.08 24.64
C ASP A 180 4.94 10.93 23.59
N ASP A 181 5.17 10.41 22.39
CA ASP A 181 5.95 11.08 21.34
C ASP A 181 5.30 10.85 19.98
N GLY A 182 4.49 11.79 19.52
CA GLY A 182 3.69 11.64 18.31
C GLY A 182 4.48 11.55 17.01
N ASP A 183 5.78 11.85 17.02
CA ASP A 183 6.64 11.72 15.83
C ASP A 183 7.45 10.42 15.83
N ARG A 184 7.42 9.68 16.93
CA ARG A 184 8.07 8.37 17.05
C ARG A 184 7.05 7.24 17.05
N GLY A 185 7.52 6.07 16.66
CA GLY A 185 6.71 4.88 16.67
C GLY A 185 7.47 3.65 16.24
N TRP A 186 6.72 2.59 16.00
CA TRP A 186 7.25 1.31 15.57
C TRP A 186 6.51 0.81 14.35
N ILE A 187 7.21 0.02 13.54
CA ILE A 187 6.59 -0.76 12.48
C ILE A 187 6.47 -2.20 12.96
N ILE A 188 5.23 -2.71 12.94
CA ILE A 188 4.93 -4.10 13.25
C ILE A 188 4.44 -4.82 12.00
N THR A 189 4.83 -6.08 11.81
CA THR A 189 4.19 -6.95 10.81
C THR A 189 4.26 -8.41 11.23
N VAL A 190 3.42 -9.23 10.61
CA VAL A 190 3.55 -10.69 10.67
C VAL A 190 4.50 -11.14 9.56
N VAL A 191 5.47 -11.97 9.92
CA VAL A 191 6.43 -12.56 8.99
C VAL A 191 6.22 -14.06 8.97
N TYR A 192 5.91 -14.60 7.79
CA TYR A 192 5.98 -16.05 7.55
C TYR A 192 7.42 -16.44 7.17
N ASP A 193 7.97 -17.43 7.85
CA ASP A 193 9.28 -18.01 7.59
C ASP A 193 9.10 -19.43 7.03
N GLY A 194 9.40 -19.57 5.73
CA GLY A 194 9.22 -20.80 4.98
C GLY A 194 10.24 -21.89 5.31
N ASP A 195 11.44 -21.54 5.81
CA ASP A 195 12.47 -22.53 6.16
C ASP A 195 12.05 -23.35 7.38
N ARG A 196 11.43 -22.69 8.37
CA ARG A 196 10.93 -23.33 9.60
C ARG A 196 9.43 -23.62 9.58
N HIS A 197 8.73 -23.22 8.51
CA HIS A 197 7.27 -23.27 8.40
C HIS A 197 6.56 -22.68 9.63
N GLY A 198 6.82 -21.41 9.93
CA GLY A 198 6.25 -20.75 11.10
C GLY A 198 6.15 -19.24 10.96
N SER A 199 5.22 -18.64 11.69
CA SER A 199 5.03 -17.18 11.69
C SER A 199 5.63 -16.52 12.95
N GLU A 200 6.04 -15.27 12.82
CA GLU A 200 6.47 -14.40 13.92
C GLU A 200 5.83 -13.03 13.76
N VAL A 201 5.72 -12.28 14.85
CA VAL A 201 5.46 -10.84 14.82
C VAL A 201 6.78 -10.11 15.00
N TRP A 202 7.15 -9.27 14.05
CA TRP A 202 8.39 -8.50 14.09
C TRP A 202 8.07 -7.02 14.32
N LEU A 203 8.92 -6.37 15.10
CA LEU A 203 8.80 -4.96 15.46
C LEU A 203 10.13 -4.25 15.19
N TRP A 204 10.08 -3.12 14.49
CA TRP A 204 11.22 -2.23 14.27
C TRP A 204 10.95 -0.86 14.90
N ASP A 205 12.01 -0.15 15.31
CA ASP A 205 11.93 1.31 15.45
C ASP A 205 11.64 1.90 14.05
N ALA A 206 10.60 2.73 13.96
CA ALA A 206 10.11 3.24 12.68
C ALA A 206 11.11 4.16 11.95
N ASP A 207 12.16 4.66 12.63
CA ASP A 207 13.23 5.45 12.02
C ASP A 207 14.47 4.62 11.65
N ARG A 208 14.48 3.32 11.97
CA ARG A 208 15.67 2.46 11.85
C ARG A 208 15.36 1.11 11.20
N LEU A 209 14.63 1.11 10.09
CA LEU A 209 14.28 -0.11 9.37
C LEU A 209 15.50 -0.92 8.86
N GLN A 210 16.63 -0.25 8.65
CA GLN A 210 17.89 -0.88 8.25
C GLN A 210 18.58 -1.65 9.40
N GLU A 211 18.14 -1.46 10.64
CA GLU A 211 18.64 -2.21 11.80
C GLU A 211 17.84 -3.51 11.99
N GLU A 212 18.35 -4.39 12.84
CA GLU A 212 17.63 -5.60 13.24
C GLU A 212 16.31 -5.24 13.95
N PRO A 213 15.26 -6.07 13.83
CA PRO A 213 14.02 -5.85 14.57
C PRO A 213 14.32 -5.80 16.08
N ILE A 214 13.75 -4.79 16.76
CA ILE A 214 13.89 -4.63 18.20
C ILE A 214 13.17 -5.73 18.98
N CYS A 215 12.21 -6.41 18.34
CA CYS A 215 11.51 -7.56 18.90
C CYS A 215 11.07 -8.51 17.78
N ARG A 216 11.18 -9.82 18.05
CA ARG A 216 10.62 -10.90 17.23
C ARG A 216 9.90 -11.86 18.16
N LEU A 217 8.59 -12.02 17.97
CA LEU A 217 7.74 -12.88 18.78
C LEU A 217 7.27 -14.06 17.95
N ALA A 218 7.74 -15.26 18.27
CA ALA A 218 7.29 -16.49 17.62
C ALA A 218 5.80 -16.76 17.92
N LEU A 219 5.04 -17.09 16.89
CA LEU A 219 3.64 -17.51 17.02
C LEU A 219 3.54 -19.04 17.11
N PRO A 220 2.54 -19.58 17.82
CA PRO A 220 2.40 -21.02 18.02
C PRO A 220 1.99 -21.78 16.75
N GLN A 221 1.51 -21.07 15.73
CA GLN A 221 1.04 -21.63 14.45
C GLN A 221 1.37 -20.67 13.30
N VAL A 222 1.33 -21.19 12.09
CA VAL A 222 1.39 -20.38 10.87
C VAL A 222 0.16 -19.49 10.79
N ILE A 223 0.38 -18.20 10.55
CA ILE A 223 -0.64 -17.27 10.13
C ILE A 223 -0.60 -17.23 8.60
N PRO A 224 -1.67 -17.65 7.90
CA PRO A 224 -1.75 -17.52 6.44
C PRO A 224 -1.58 -16.06 6.02
N PHE A 225 -1.10 -15.83 4.79
CA PHE A 225 -1.04 -14.49 4.24
C PHE A 225 -2.42 -13.82 4.32
N SER A 226 -2.48 -12.71 5.06
CA SER A 226 -3.69 -11.94 5.30
C SER A 226 -3.63 -10.62 4.54
N PHE A 227 -4.73 -9.86 4.63
CA PHE A 227 -4.81 -8.50 4.14
C PHE A 227 -4.57 -7.53 5.31
N HIS A 228 -5.62 -6.87 5.79
CA HIS A 228 -5.50 -5.74 6.68
C HIS A 228 -5.53 -6.08 8.17
N GLY A 229 -4.91 -5.21 8.95
CA GLY A 229 -5.00 -5.14 10.41
C GLY A 229 -5.15 -3.71 10.91
N THR A 230 -5.27 -3.57 12.23
CA THR A 230 -5.24 -2.26 12.88
C THR A 230 -4.60 -2.38 14.26
N TRP A 231 -3.91 -1.33 14.69
CA TRP A 231 -3.43 -1.22 16.06
C TRP A 231 -4.45 -0.46 16.90
N ARG A 232 -4.82 -1.04 18.04
CA ARG A 232 -5.67 -0.40 19.04
C ARG A 232 -4.88 -0.23 20.34
N PRO A 233 -4.61 1.00 20.80
CA PRO A 233 -4.07 1.25 22.13
C PRO A 233 -4.95 0.62 23.22
N ALA A 234 -4.33 0.27 24.35
CA ALA A 234 -5.01 -0.33 25.50
C ALA A 234 -6.08 0.59 26.12
#